data_AF-A0A2T3PDC0-F1
#
_entry.id   AF-A0A2T3PDC0-F1
#
_cell.length_a   1.000
_cell.length_b   1.000
_cell.length_c   1.000
_cell.angle_alpha   90.00
_cell.angle_beta   90.00
_cell.angle_gamma   90.00
#
_symmetry.space_group_name_H-M   'P 1'
#
loop_
_entity.id
_entity.type
_entity.pdbx_description
1 polymer ?
#
loop_
_entity_poly.entity_id
_entity_poly.type
_entity_poly.pdbx_seq_one_letter_code
_entity_poly.pdbx_strand_id
1 'polypeptide(L)'
;MNMHKENGFTLIELIVVIVLVSTLSLIAWPRFFSIQVDSRIAAMNGLKASILTANEQVFGKSIIEGIDKLPEHKLVIDRKNNVAVWVRYGYPVWLGMSVHELLHVNLDEWFYGVNSGNEKEHTLRFGLSKIFNTPRDLMSDDAKKCFVVVKNTLKAVSVEVISDEC
;
A
#
# COMPACT_ATOMS: atom_id res chain seq x y z
N MET A 1 46.53 5.98 43.87
CA MET A 1 46.34 6.09 42.41
C MET A 1 46.25 4.66 41.88
N ASN A 2 45.04 4.16 41.61
CA ASN A 2 44.87 2.81 41.07
C ASN A 2 45.18 2.85 39.57
N MET A 3 46.18 2.06 39.16
CA MET A 3 46.60 1.91 37.77
C MET A 3 45.68 0.90 37.10
N HIS A 4 44.71 1.37 36.31
CA HIS A 4 43.90 0.51 35.46
C HIS A 4 44.82 -0.08 34.38
N LYS A 5 44.99 -1.40 34.36
CA LYS A 5 45.59 -2.11 33.23
C LYS A 5 44.60 -2.06 32.07
N GLU A 6 44.85 -1.19 31.10
CA GLU A 6 44.19 -1.26 29.79
C GLU A 6 44.66 -2.55 29.10
N ASN A 7 43.83 -3.58 29.10
CA ASN A 7 44.05 -4.77 28.28
C ASN A 7 43.80 -4.38 26.82
N GLY A 8 44.86 -3.96 26.13
CA GLY A 8 44.79 -3.60 24.71
C GLY A 8 44.36 -4.78 23.83
N PHE A 9 43.55 -4.50 22.82
CA PHE A 9 43.09 -5.47 21.84
C PHE A 9 44.25 -5.94 20.95
N THR A 10 44.37 -7.24 20.70
CA THR A 10 45.48 -7.77 19.88
C THR A 10 45.20 -7.59 18.39
N LEU A 11 46.25 -7.37 17.59
CA LEU A 11 46.10 -7.14 16.15
C LEU A 11 45.47 -8.35 15.42
N ILE A 12 45.77 -9.56 15.88
CA ILE A 12 45.18 -10.78 15.33
C ILE A 12 43.68 -10.89 15.65
N GLU A 13 43.25 -10.46 16.83
CA GLU A 13 41.85 -10.51 17.25
C GLU A 13 41.00 -9.56 16.39
N LEU A 14 41.56 -8.40 16.01
CA LEU A 14 40.93 -7.51 15.04
C LEU A 14 40.78 -8.13 13.65
N ILE A 15 41.84 -8.78 13.16
CA ILE A 15 41.81 -9.42 11.85
C ILE A 15 40.77 -10.54 11.82
N VAL A 16 40.77 -11.41 12.84
CA VAL A 16 39.83 -12.54 12.91
C VAL A 16 38.38 -12.03 12.96
N VAL A 17 38.09 -11.00 13.74
CA VAL A 17 36.75 -10.41 13.80
C VAL A 17 36.30 -9.84 12.45
N ILE A 18 37.16 -9.11 11.75
CA ILE A 18 36.82 -8.55 10.43
C ILE A 18 36.58 -9.66 9.40
N VAL A 19 37.41 -10.72 9.40
CA VAL A 19 37.24 -11.87 8.50
C VAL A 19 35.92 -12.59 8.78
N LEU A 20 35.59 -12.81 10.05
CA LEU A 20 34.33 -13.45 10.45
C LEU A 20 33.10 -12.59 10.08
N VAL A 21 33.12 -11.29 10.36
CA VAL A 21 32.01 -10.39 9.98
C VAL A 21 31.86 -10.33 8.45
N SER A 22 32.96 -10.36 7.70
CA SER A 22 32.93 -10.34 6.24
C SER A 22 32.25 -11.58 5.67
N THR A 23 32.60 -12.79 6.13
CA THR A 23 32.01 -14.03 5.61
C THR A 23 30.53 -14.16 5.96
N LEU A 24 30.13 -13.78 7.17
CA LEU A 24 28.73 -13.77 7.59
C LEU A 24 27.88 -12.78 6.77
N SER A 25 28.42 -11.59 6.50
CA SER A 25 27.72 -10.55 5.75
C SER A 25 27.45 -10.96 4.30
N LEU A 26 28.39 -11.67 3.66
CA LEU A 26 28.24 -12.17 2.29
C LEU A 26 27.05 -13.12 2.13
N ILE A 27 26.78 -13.96 3.14
CA ILE A 27 25.68 -14.93 3.11
C ILE A 27 24.34 -14.26 3.44
N ALA A 28 24.32 -13.31 4.36
CA ALA A 28 23.09 -12.66 4.83
C ALA A 28 22.51 -11.64 3.84
N TRP A 29 23.35 -10.94 3.07
CA TRP A 29 22.93 -9.82 2.21
C TRP A 29 21.88 -10.19 1.14
N PRO A 30 22.05 -11.25 0.33
CA PRO A 30 21.09 -11.56 -0.74
C PRO A 30 19.69 -11.87 -0.19
N ARG A 31 19.62 -12.60 0.92
CA ARG A 31 18.37 -12.96 1.59
C ARG A 31 17.69 -11.74 2.23
N PHE A 32 18.47 -10.81 2.79
CA PHE A 32 17.93 -9.58 3.37
C PHE A 32 17.22 -8.72 2.31
N PHE A 33 17.75 -8.68 1.08
CA PHE A 33 17.10 -7.96 -0.02
C PHE A 33 15.79 -8.62 -0.47
N SER A 34 15.76 -9.95 -0.65
CA SER A 34 14.55 -10.65 -1.08
C SER A 34 13.40 -10.52 -0.07
N ILE A 35 13.69 -10.61 1.23
CA ILE A 35 12.67 -10.43 2.29
C ILE A 35 12.02 -9.04 2.22
N GLN A 36 12.80 -8.01 1.88
CA GLN A 36 12.23 -6.67 1.73
C GLN A 36 11.26 -6.60 0.55
N VAL A 37 11.62 -7.19 -0.59
CA VAL A 37 10.73 -7.28 -1.76
C VAL A 37 9.46 -8.05 -1.41
N ASP A 38 9.59 -9.24 -0.82
CA ASP A 38 8.46 -10.09 -0.44
C ASP A 38 7.55 -9.39 0.57
N SER A 39 8.12 -8.65 1.53
CA SER A 39 7.34 -7.90 2.52
C SER A 39 6.50 -6.79 1.89
N ARG A 40 7.02 -6.11 0.86
CA ARG A 40 6.30 -5.08 0.11
C ARG A 40 5.15 -5.71 -0.68
N ILE A 41 5.41 -6.83 -1.35
CA ILE A 41 4.39 -7.57 -2.10
C ILE A 41 3.29 -8.07 -1.16
N ALA A 42 3.65 -8.59 0.02
CA ALA A 42 2.69 -9.00 1.04
C ALA A 42 1.84 -7.82 1.54
N ALA A 43 2.46 -6.65 1.77
CA ALA A 43 1.75 -5.44 2.18
C ALA A 43 0.77 -4.96 1.07
N MET A 44 1.19 -4.97 -0.19
CA MET A 44 0.32 -4.67 -1.34
C MET A 44 -0.85 -5.66 -1.46
N ASN A 45 -0.62 -6.95 -1.22
CA ASN A 45 -1.68 -7.94 -1.20
C ASN A 45 -2.65 -7.73 -0.01
N GLY A 46 -2.14 -7.32 1.16
CA GLY A 46 -2.96 -6.91 2.30
C GLY A 46 -3.83 -5.69 2.00
N LEU A 47 -3.27 -4.69 1.31
CA LEU A 47 -4.02 -3.53 0.82
C LEU A 47 -5.10 -3.96 -0.18
N LYS A 48 -4.75 -4.80 -1.16
CA LYS A 48 -5.72 -5.36 -2.12
C LYS A 48 -6.89 -6.05 -1.41
N ALA A 49 -6.61 -6.91 -0.43
CA ALA A 49 -7.64 -7.59 0.34
C ALA A 49 -8.54 -6.58 1.09
N SER A 50 -7.95 -5.56 1.71
CA SER A 50 -8.69 -4.51 2.42
C SER A 50 -9.66 -3.74 1.50
N ILE A 51 -9.21 -3.42 0.28
CA ILE A 51 -10.04 -2.74 -0.73
C ILE A 51 -11.20 -3.63 -1.18
N LEU A 52 -10.93 -4.92 -1.44
CA LEU A 52 -11.96 -5.88 -1.82
C LEU A 52 -13.00 -6.06 -0.71
N THR A 53 -12.57 -6.19 0.54
CA THR A 53 -13.46 -6.26 1.70
C THR A 53 -14.30 -4.99 1.84
N ALA A 54 -13.72 -3.80 1.68
CA ALA A 54 -14.47 -2.55 1.72
C ALA A 54 -15.52 -2.46 0.60
N ASN A 55 -15.19 -2.93 -0.62
CA ASN A 55 -16.15 -3.01 -1.73
C ASN A 55 -17.34 -3.91 -1.39
N GLU A 56 -17.08 -5.11 -0.86
CA GLU A 56 -18.13 -6.06 -0.50
C GLU A 56 -19.04 -5.52 0.62
N GLN A 57 -18.45 -4.84 1.61
CA GLN A 57 -19.22 -4.21 2.69
C GLN A 57 -20.13 -3.09 2.17
N VAL A 58 -19.60 -2.19 1.33
CA VAL A 58 -20.38 -1.10 0.73
C VAL A 58 -21.47 -1.64 -0.19
N PHE A 59 -21.15 -2.65 -0.99
CA PHE A 59 -22.11 -3.28 -1.89
C PHE A 59 -23.23 -4.00 -1.12
N GLY A 60 -22.89 -4.79 -0.11
CA GLY A 60 -23.86 -5.45 0.77
C GLY A 60 -24.79 -4.43 1.45
N LYS A 61 -24.24 -3.31 1.92
CA LYS A 61 -25.03 -2.23 2.51
C LYS A 61 -25.94 -1.54 1.48
N SER A 62 -25.44 -1.32 0.27
CA SER A 62 -26.22 -0.73 -0.82
C SER A 62 -27.43 -1.59 -1.21
N ILE A 63 -27.30 -2.92 -1.17
CA ILE A 63 -28.41 -3.84 -1.38
C ILE A 63 -29.44 -3.72 -0.26
N ILE A 64 -29.01 -3.67 1.01
CA ILE A 64 -29.90 -3.52 2.17
C ILE A 64 -30.71 -2.22 2.09
N GLU A 65 -30.09 -1.14 1.61
CA GLU A 65 -30.76 0.16 1.40
C GLU A 65 -31.55 0.24 0.07
N GLY A 66 -31.47 -0.78 -0.78
CA GLY A 66 -32.20 -0.84 -2.06
C GLY A 66 -31.69 0.14 -3.13
N ILE A 67 -30.43 0.57 -3.03
CA ILE A 67 -29.79 1.55 -3.92
C ILE A 67 -28.80 0.92 -4.91
N ASP A 68 -28.68 -0.42 -4.90
CA ASP A 68 -27.76 -1.22 -5.74
C ASP A 68 -28.00 -1.08 -7.25
N LYS A 69 -29.15 -0.56 -7.67
CA LYS A 69 -29.50 -0.35 -9.09
C LYS A 69 -29.44 1.10 -9.52
N LEU A 70 -29.22 2.03 -8.59
CA LEU A 70 -29.18 3.45 -8.89
C LEU A 70 -27.84 3.79 -9.57
N PRO A 71 -27.86 4.64 -10.62
CA PRO A 71 -26.65 5.00 -11.35
C PRO A 71 -25.64 5.75 -10.48
N GLU A 72 -26.13 6.54 -9.53
CA GLU A 72 -25.32 7.23 -8.53
C GLU A 72 -26.19 7.55 -7.30
N HIS A 73 -25.67 7.28 -6.11
CA HIS A 73 -26.35 7.60 -4.86
C HIS A 73 -25.34 7.83 -3.73
N LYS A 74 -25.75 8.55 -2.69
CA LYS A 74 -24.95 8.75 -1.48
C LYS A 74 -25.35 7.69 -0.46
N LEU A 75 -24.44 6.77 -0.14
CA LEU A 75 -24.63 5.76 0.89
C LEU A 75 -24.06 6.27 2.21
N VAL A 76 -24.87 6.30 3.26
CA VAL A 76 -24.39 6.60 4.62
C VAL A 76 -23.74 5.34 5.17
N ILE A 77 -22.43 5.30 5.37
CA ILE A 77 -21.71 4.13 5.90
C ILE A 77 -21.69 4.09 7.43
N ASP A 78 -21.62 5.25 8.07
CA ASP A 78 -21.76 5.39 9.53
C ASP A 78 -22.82 6.43 9.86
N ARG A 79 -23.91 5.96 10.48
CA ARG A 79 -25.04 6.82 10.86
C ARG A 79 -24.73 7.69 12.07
N LYS A 80 -23.83 7.28 12.96
CA LYS A 80 -23.50 8.02 14.18
C LYS A 80 -22.65 9.26 13.86
N ASN A 81 -21.66 9.08 12.99
CA ASN A 81 -20.74 10.14 12.58
C ASN A 81 -21.17 10.82 11.27
N ASN A 82 -22.31 10.43 10.70
CA ASN A 82 -22.84 10.95 9.43
C ASN A 82 -21.84 10.85 8.26
N VAL A 83 -21.07 9.77 8.24
CA VAL A 83 -20.09 9.49 7.18
C VAL A 83 -20.81 8.82 6.03
N ALA A 84 -20.55 9.33 4.83
CA ALA A 84 -21.19 8.85 3.62
C ALA A 84 -20.26 8.88 2.43
N VAL A 85 -20.41 7.89 1.56
CA VAL A 85 -19.62 7.71 0.35
C VAL A 85 -20.53 7.66 -0.86
N TRP A 86 -19.99 8.05 -2.01
CA TRP A 86 -20.71 7.89 -3.27
C TRP A 86 -20.64 6.43 -3.73
N VAL A 87 -21.77 5.91 -4.19
CA VAL A 87 -21.87 4.59 -4.80
C VAL A 87 -22.50 4.68 -6.19
N ARG A 88 -22.10 3.79 -7.09
CA ARG A 88 -22.69 3.61 -8.42
C ARG A 88 -23.04 2.15 -8.61
N TYR A 89 -24.31 1.88 -8.86
CA TYR A 89 -24.84 0.51 -8.93
C TYR A 89 -24.40 -0.35 -7.71
N GLY A 90 -24.42 0.25 -6.52
CA GLY A 90 -24.01 -0.34 -5.26
C GLY A 90 -22.50 -0.42 -4.99
N TYR A 91 -21.63 -0.17 -5.97
CA TYR A 91 -20.18 -0.19 -5.77
C TYR A 91 -19.67 1.18 -5.32
N PRO A 92 -18.68 1.24 -4.40
CA PRO A 92 -18.09 2.50 -3.99
C PRO A 92 -17.40 3.22 -5.14
N VAL A 93 -17.49 4.56 -5.12
CA VAL A 93 -16.67 5.45 -5.93
C VAL A 93 -15.39 5.76 -5.13
N TRP A 94 -14.28 5.14 -5.51
CA TRP A 94 -12.96 5.32 -4.91
C TRP A 94 -12.36 6.68 -5.30
N LEU A 95 -12.83 7.77 -4.72
CA LEU A 95 -12.29 9.10 -5.02
C LEU A 95 -12.40 10.00 -3.79
N GLY A 96 -11.39 10.86 -3.59
CA GLY A 96 -11.38 11.85 -2.51
C GLY A 96 -11.64 11.20 -1.14
N MET A 97 -12.65 11.69 -0.44
CA MET A 97 -12.99 11.25 0.92
C MET A 97 -13.33 9.75 1.00
N SER A 98 -13.92 9.15 -0.05
CA SER A 98 -14.26 7.72 -0.01
C SER A 98 -13.03 6.83 0.23
N VAL A 99 -11.85 7.24 -0.24
CA VAL A 99 -10.61 6.48 -0.01
C VAL A 99 -10.26 6.48 1.48
N HIS A 100 -10.34 7.64 2.14
CA HIS A 100 -10.02 7.81 3.56
C HIS A 100 -11.03 7.16 4.49
N GLU A 101 -12.32 7.20 4.12
CA GLU A 101 -13.40 6.63 4.94
C GLU A 101 -13.51 5.11 4.81
N LEU A 102 -13.16 4.55 3.66
CA LEU A 102 -13.25 3.10 3.41
C LEU A 102 -11.93 2.36 3.67
N LEU A 103 -10.78 3.04 3.64
CA LEU A 103 -9.48 2.44 3.93
C LEU A 103 -8.79 3.15 5.09
N HIS A 104 -8.59 2.39 6.16
CA HIS A 104 -7.71 2.76 7.25
C HIS A 104 -6.26 2.40 6.90
N VAL A 105 -5.67 3.16 5.97
CA VAL A 105 -4.25 3.03 5.61
C VAL A 105 -3.43 4.12 6.29
N ASN A 106 -2.19 3.79 6.68
CA ASN A 106 -1.25 4.78 7.18
C ASN A 106 -0.76 5.65 6.01
N LEU A 107 -1.15 6.92 6.00
CA LEU A 107 -0.82 7.86 4.93
C LEU A 107 0.63 8.36 4.93
N ASP A 108 1.38 8.11 6.01
CA ASP A 108 2.82 8.35 6.03
C ASP A 108 3.59 7.27 5.25
N GLU A 109 3.00 6.07 5.16
CA GLU A 109 3.57 4.93 4.46
C GLU A 109 3.00 4.76 3.05
N TRP A 110 1.71 5.04 2.88
CA TRP A 110 0.98 4.86 1.64
C TRP A 110 0.46 6.19 1.11
N PHE A 111 0.59 6.40 -0.19
CA PHE A 111 -0.18 7.42 -0.86
C PHE A 111 -0.81 6.87 -2.12
N TYR A 112 -1.79 7.60 -2.63
CA TYR A 112 -2.44 7.26 -3.87
C TYR A 112 -2.41 8.41 -4.87
N GLY A 113 -2.31 8.05 -6.14
CA GLY A 113 -2.53 8.94 -7.27
C GLY A 113 -3.79 8.54 -8.01
N VAL A 114 -4.42 9.50 -8.69
CA VAL A 114 -5.62 9.26 -9.49
C VAL A 114 -5.32 9.61 -10.93
N ASN A 115 -5.56 8.66 -11.85
CA ASN A 115 -5.67 8.95 -13.26
C ASN A 115 -7.16 9.07 -13.60
N SER A 116 -7.61 10.32 -13.74
CA SER A 116 -8.97 10.65 -14.15
C SER A 116 -9.02 10.69 -15.67
N GLY A 117 -9.18 9.53 -16.31
CA GLY A 117 -9.45 9.45 -17.74
C GLY A 117 -10.83 10.03 -18.06
N ASN A 118 -11.89 9.42 -17.50
CA ASN A 118 -13.27 9.90 -17.56
C ASN A 118 -13.78 10.20 -16.15
N GLU A 119 -14.66 11.19 -15.96
CA GLU A 119 -15.24 11.52 -14.63
C GLU A 119 -15.96 10.35 -13.95
N LYS A 120 -16.41 9.37 -14.75
CA LYS A 120 -17.15 8.20 -14.27
C LYS A 120 -16.31 6.92 -14.18
N GLU A 121 -15.15 6.91 -14.81
CA GLU A 121 -14.23 5.77 -14.82
C GLU A 121 -12.81 6.26 -14.63
N HIS A 122 -12.26 5.93 -13.47
CA HIS A 122 -10.95 6.39 -13.06
C HIS A 122 -10.15 5.23 -12.48
N THR A 123 -8.84 5.39 -12.54
CA THR A 123 -7.92 4.42 -11.94
C THR A 123 -7.15 5.08 -10.82
N LEU A 124 -7.05 4.40 -9.69
CA LEU A 124 -6.19 4.79 -8.59
C LEU A 124 -4.98 3.89 -8.61
N ARG A 125 -3.83 4.47 -8.28
CA ARG A 125 -2.65 3.69 -7.94
C ARG A 125 -2.30 3.99 -6.50
N PHE A 126 -2.02 2.97 -5.71
CA PHE A 126 -1.47 3.08 -4.37
C PHE A 126 -0.01 2.67 -4.40
N GLY A 127 0.85 3.53 -3.88
CA GLY A 127 2.29 3.32 -3.81
C GLY A 127 2.80 3.50 -2.39
N LEU A 128 3.92 2.84 -2.10
CA LEU A 128 4.66 3.02 -0.85
C LEU A 128 5.54 4.26 -0.95
N SER A 129 5.55 5.09 0.11
CA SER A 129 6.37 6.29 0.22
C SER A 129 7.88 6.03 0.17
N LYS A 130 8.29 4.79 0.45
CA LYS A 130 9.69 4.34 0.31
C LYS A 130 10.12 4.10 -1.14
N ILE A 131 9.19 4.01 -2.08
CA ILE A 131 9.46 3.68 -3.49
C ILE A 131 9.20 4.89 -4.38
N PHE A 132 8.12 5.61 -4.11
CA PHE A 132 7.69 6.78 -4.87
C PHE A 132 7.77 8.00 -3.97
N ASN A 133 8.28 9.12 -4.48
CA ASN A 133 8.42 10.34 -3.68
C ASN A 133 7.15 11.19 -3.72
N THR A 134 6.41 11.14 -4.82
CA THR A 134 5.18 11.90 -5.00
C THR A 134 4.09 11.09 -5.70
N PRO A 135 2.80 11.46 -5.53
CA PRO A 135 1.71 10.91 -6.33
C PRO A 135 1.94 11.09 -7.85
N ARG A 136 2.63 12.15 -8.27
CA ARG A 136 2.95 12.36 -9.69
C ARG A 136 3.91 11.28 -10.21
N ASP A 137 4.92 10.91 -9.44
CA ASP A 137 5.88 9.88 -9.83
C ASP A 137 5.22 8.51 -9.98
N LEU A 138 4.27 8.19 -9.08
CA LEU A 138 3.48 6.96 -9.12
C LEU A 138 2.58 6.86 -10.36
N MET A 139 2.10 8.01 -10.84
CA MET A 139 1.20 8.07 -12.00
C MET A 139 1.94 8.23 -13.33
N SER A 140 3.27 8.40 -13.32
CA SER A 140 4.09 8.46 -14.52
C SER A 140 4.00 7.15 -15.33
N ASP A 141 4.22 7.23 -16.64
CA ASP A 141 4.37 6.06 -17.51
C ASP A 141 5.67 5.31 -17.23
N ASP A 142 6.70 6.02 -16.76
CA ASP A 142 8.01 5.48 -16.37
C ASP A 142 8.06 5.08 -14.87
N ALA A 143 6.90 4.99 -14.20
CA ALA A 143 6.84 4.60 -12.80
C ALA A 143 7.32 3.15 -12.62
N LYS A 144 8.11 2.90 -11.56
CA LYS A 144 8.47 1.53 -11.17
C LYS A 144 7.22 0.67 -11.01
N LYS A 145 7.25 -0.56 -11.53
CA LYS A 145 6.14 -1.52 -11.48
C LYS A 145 6.00 -2.20 -10.11
N CYS A 146 5.76 -1.39 -9.07
CA CYS A 146 5.59 -1.85 -7.69
C CYS A 146 4.46 -1.06 -6.98
N PHE A 147 3.21 -1.26 -7.39
CA PHE A 147 2.06 -0.52 -6.88
C PHE A 147 0.76 -1.33 -7.01
N VAL A 148 -0.29 -0.92 -6.28
CA VAL A 148 -1.63 -1.50 -6.39
C VAL A 148 -2.51 -0.63 -7.25
N VAL A 149 -3.17 -1.21 -8.26
CA VAL A 149 -4.12 -0.52 -9.13
C VAL A 149 -5.55 -0.84 -8.72
N VAL A 150 -6.36 0.19 -8.55
CA VAL A 150 -7.81 0.07 -8.38
C VAL A 150 -8.48 0.68 -9.60
N LYS A 151 -9.16 -0.15 -10.40
CA LYS A 151 -9.94 0.31 -11.55
C LYS A 151 -11.39 0.45 -11.11
N ASN A 152 -11.87 1.68 -11.03
CA ASN A 152 -13.26 1.96 -10.70
C ASN A 152 -14.04 2.15 -12.01
N THR A 153 -14.84 1.15 -12.35
CA THR A 153 -15.81 1.26 -13.46
C THR A 153 -17.18 1.64 -12.91
N LEU A 154 -18.14 1.87 -13.79
CA LEU A 154 -19.52 2.16 -13.40
C LEU A 154 -20.17 1.06 -12.53
N LYS A 155 -19.89 -0.22 -12.81
CA LYS A 155 -20.60 -1.36 -12.21
C LYS A 155 -19.69 -2.38 -11.51
N ALA A 156 -18.41 -2.06 -11.38
CA ALA A 156 -17.45 -2.96 -10.77
C ALA A 156 -16.21 -2.17 -10.32
N VAL A 157 -15.58 -2.67 -9.27
CA VAL A 157 -14.24 -2.25 -8.84
C VAL A 157 -13.32 -3.46 -8.94
N SER A 158 -12.23 -3.35 -9.68
CA SER A 158 -11.20 -4.39 -9.75
C SER A 158 -9.89 -3.90 -9.15
N VAL A 159 -9.19 -4.81 -8.48
CA VAL A 159 -7.94 -4.51 -7.77
C VAL A 159 -6.84 -5.46 -8.20
N GLU A 160 -5.72 -4.89 -8.63
CA GLU A 160 -4.59 -5.61 -9.22
C GLU A 160 -3.30 -5.17 -8.55
N VAL A 161 -2.41 -6.11 -8.23
CA VAL A 161 -1.08 -5.80 -7.69
C VAL A 161 -0.08 -5.89 -8.84
N ILE A 162 0.66 -4.82 -9.08
CA ILE A 162 1.76 -4.77 -10.05
C ILE A 162 3.06 -4.86 -9.25
N SER A 163 3.85 -5.90 -9.47
CA SER A 163 5.03 -6.22 -8.66
C SER A 163 6.26 -6.64 -9.48
N ASP A 164 6.34 -6.27 -10.75
CA ASP A 164 7.43 -6.67 -11.65
C ASP A 164 8.79 -6.06 -11.25
N GLU A 165 8.78 -4.89 -10.58
CA GLU A 165 10.00 -4.11 -10.26
C GLU A 165 10.01 -3.60 -8.81
N CYS A 166 9.58 -4.46 -7.88
CA CYS A 166 9.76 -4.27 -6.44
C CYS A 166 11.20 -4.66 -6.00
#